data_AF-A0A820P3M6-F1
#
_entry.id   AF-A0A820P3M6-F1
#
_cell.length_a   1.000
_cell.length_b   1.000
_cell.length_c   1.000
_cell.angle_alpha   90.00
_cell.angle_beta   90.00
_cell.angle_gamma   90.00
#
_symmetry.space_group_name_H-M   'P 1'
#
loop_
_entity.id
_entity.type
_entity.pdbx_description
1 polymer ?
#
loop_
_entity_poly.entity_id
_entity_poly.type
_entity_poly.pdbx_seq_one_letter_code
_entity_poly.pdbx_strand_id
1 'polypeptide(L)' 'MQPSTVSALFFWKFHYVHLPLLLNLAKVHLDACGTSVPSESAFSCSAFVARKERSRLSPENLSYSVFLKDKLDKN' A
#
# COMPACT_ATOMS: atom_id res chain seq x y z
N MET A 1 2.80 -24.54 -15.66
CA MET A 1 1.92 -24.56 -14.46
C MET A 1 1.27 -23.19 -14.37
N GLN A 2 0.03 -23.04 -14.88
CA GLN A 2 -0.66 -21.75 -14.82
C GLN A 2 -1.27 -21.59 -13.43
N PRO A 3 -1.04 -20.47 -12.72
CA PRO A 3 -1.70 -20.23 -11.44
C PRO A 3 -3.19 -20.05 -11.70
N SER A 4 -4.02 -20.86 -11.04
CA SER A 4 -5.45 -20.64 -11.01
C SER A 4 -5.72 -19.26 -10.42
N THR A 5 -6.48 -18.44 -11.14
CA THR A 5 -6.64 -16.99 -10.95
C THR A 5 -7.46 -16.59 -9.72
N VAL A 6 -7.66 -17.50 -8.77
CA VAL A 6 -8.38 -17.20 -7.53
C VAL A 6 -7.42 -16.48 -6.59
N SER A 7 -7.51 -15.15 -6.54
CA SER A 7 -6.71 -14.35 -5.61
C SER A 7 -6.91 -14.87 -4.18
N ALA A 8 -5.81 -15.09 -3.45
CA ALA A 8 -5.83 -15.61 -2.08
C ALA A 8 -6.75 -14.78 -1.17
N LEU A 9 -6.92 -13.49 -1.45
CA LEU A 9 -7.84 -12.61 -0.75
C LEU A 9 -9.32 -13.03 -0.90
N PHE A 10 -9.72 -13.55 -2.06
CA PHE A 10 -11.09 -14.06 -2.27
C PHE A 10 -11.37 -15.32 -1.45
N PHE A 11 -10.39 -16.23 -1.33
CA PHE A 11 -10.51 -17.41 -0.48
C PHE A 11 -10.76 -16.99 0.97
N TRP A 12 -9.92 -16.09 1.50
CA TRP A 12 -10.05 -15.60 2.87
C TRP A 12 -11.34 -14.80 3.12
N LYS A 13 -11.85 -14.09 2.10
CA LYS A 13 -13.15 -13.41 2.16
C LYS A 13 -14.31 -14.39 2.29
N PHE A 14 -14.24 -15.56 1.67
CA PHE A 14 -15.30 -16.57 1.77
C PHE A 14 -15.25 -17.33 3.10
N HIS A 15 -14.06 -17.62 3.62
CA HIS A 15 -13.86 -18.44 4.80
C HIS A 15 -13.84 -17.66 6.14
N TYR A 16 -14.16 -16.37 6.13
CA TYR A 16 -14.02 -15.50 7.31
C TYR A 16 -14.85 -15.94 8.52
N VAL A 17 -16.06 -16.48 8.28
CA VAL A 17 -16.96 -16.95 9.35
C VAL A 17 -16.44 -18.23 10.00
N HIS A 18 -15.84 -19.12 9.20
CA HIS A 18 -15.43 -20.44 9.64
C HIS A 18 -14.03 -20.46 10.25
N LEU A 19 -13.15 -19.54 9.82
CA LEU A 19 -11.73 -19.52 10.20
C LEU A 19 -11.25 -18.12 10.64
N PRO A 20 -11.89 -17.47 11.64
CA PRO A 20 -11.61 -16.08 11.99
C PRO A 20 -10.18 -15.86 12.54
N LEU A 21 -9.65 -16.80 13.33
CA LEU A 21 -8.29 -16.72 13.87
C LEU A 21 -7.23 -16.88 12.78
N LEU A 22 -7.44 -17.84 11.88
CA LEU A 22 -6.51 -18.09 10.78
C LEU A 22 -6.55 -16.97 9.73
N LEU A 23 -7.72 -16.38 9.52
CA LEU A 23 -7.88 -15.17 8.70
C LEU A 23 -7.04 -14.01 9.24
N ASN A 24 -7.01 -13.79 10.56
CA ASN A 24 -6.20 -12.72 11.15
C ASN A 24 -4.72 -12.92 10.85
N LEU A 25 -4.21 -14.15 10.96
CA LEU A 25 -2.83 -14.47 10.58
C LEU A 25 -2.62 -14.27 9.07
N ALA A 26 -3.53 -14.77 8.25
CA ALA A 26 -3.44 -14.66 6.80
C ALA A 26 -3.41 -13.21 6.31
N LYS A 27 -4.22 -12.31 6.91
CA LYS A 27 -4.21 -10.88 6.60
C LYS A 27 -2.84 -10.26 6.85
N VAL A 28 -2.19 -10.57 7.98
CA VAL A 28 -0.85 -10.03 8.29
C VAL A 28 0.16 -10.37 7.20
N HIS A 29 0.10 -11.58 6.64
CA HIS A 29 1.05 -12.03 5.62
C HIS A 29 0.64 -11.69 4.18
N LEU A 30 -0.66 -11.61 3.88
CA LEU A 30 -1.16 -11.35 2.54
C LEU A 30 -1.36 -9.86 2.24
N ASP A 31 -1.61 -9.04 3.27
CA ASP A 31 -1.70 -7.57 3.13
C ASP A 31 -0.29 -6.94 3.06
N ALA A 32 0.73 -7.65 3.54
CA ALA A 32 2.11 -7.22 3.42
C ALA A 32 2.56 -7.33 1.95
N CYS A 33 2.89 -6.21 1.31
CA CYS A 33 3.53 -6.25 0.00
C CYS A 33 4.85 -7.02 0.08
N GLY A 34 5.01 -8.04 -0.76
CA GLY A 34 6.24 -8.84 -0.81
C GLY A 34 7.48 -8.09 -1.31
N THR A 35 7.35 -6.80 -1.65
CA THR A 35 8.43 -5.96 -2.14
C THR A 35 8.33 -4.54 -1.58
N SER A 36 9.46 -3.84 -1.48
CA SER A 36 9.55 -2.42 -1.11
C SER A 36 9.09 -1.45 -2.21
N VAL A 37 8.80 -1.95 -3.41
CA VAL A 37 8.47 -1.17 -4.61
C VAL A 37 7.34 -0.14 -4.39
N PRO A 38 6.26 -0.42 -3.63
CA PRO A 38 5.25 0.59 -3.29
C PRO A 38 5.79 1.74 -2.44
N SER A 39 6.76 1.46 -1.56
CA SER A 39 7.44 2.49 -0.77
C SER A 39 8.44 3.26 -1.61
N GLU A 40 9.17 2.60 -2.52
CA GLU A 40 10.13 3.23 -3.43
C GLU A 40 9.47 4.23 -4.39
N SER A 41 8.26 3.93 -4.86
CA SER A 41 7.48 4.86 -5.68
C SER A 41 7.04 6.09 -4.87
N ALA A 42 6.64 5.92 -3.61
CA ALA A 42 6.33 7.01 -2.69
C ALA A 42 7.57 7.86 -2.38
N PHE A 43 8.73 7.25 -2.14
CA PHE A 43 10.00 7.95 -1.93
C PHE A 43 10.48 8.70 -3.19
N SER A 44 10.30 8.11 -4.37
CA SER A 44 10.66 8.77 -5.63
C SER A 44 9.74 9.97 -5.91
N CYS A 45 8.44 9.85 -5.63
CA CYS A 45 7.49 10.95 -5.73
C CYS A 45 7.80 12.06 -4.72
N SER A 46 8.08 11.72 -3.46
CA SER A 46 8.39 12.72 -2.43
C SER A 46 9.70 13.45 -2.75
N ALA A 47 10.72 12.73 -3.22
CA ALA A 47 11.98 13.33 -3.70
C ALA A 47 11.76 14.23 -4.92
N PHE A 48 10.87 13.86 -5.84
CA PHE A 48 10.51 14.69 -6.99
C PHE A 48 9.79 15.97 -6.57
N VAL A 49 8.79 15.87 -5.67
CA VAL A 49 8.06 17.03 -5.12
C VAL A 49 9.00 17.94 -4.34
N ALA A 50 9.93 17.37 -3.57
CA ALA A 50 10.95 18.14 -2.84
C ALA A 50 11.96 18.83 -3.77
N ARG A 51 12.24 18.27 -4.96
CA ARG A 51 13.21 18.82 -5.92
C ARG A 51 12.63 19.83 -6.91
N LYS A 52 11.35 19.71 -7.29
CA LYS A 52 10.84 20.34 -8.53
C LYS A 52 10.83 21.87 -8.50
N GLU A 53 10.70 22.50 -7.35
CA GLU A 53 10.85 23.94 -7.17
C GLU A 53 11.17 24.16 -5.70
N ARG A 54 11.83 25.28 -5.36
CA ARG A 54 12.30 25.76 -4.05
C ARG A 54 11.21 25.87 -2.95
N SER A 55 10.39 24.85 -2.77
CA SER A 55 9.28 24.85 -1.86
C SER A 55 9.84 24.60 -0.47
N ARG A 56 9.83 25.64 0.38
CA ARG A 56 10.12 25.58 1.81
C ARG A 56 9.05 24.77 2.56
N LEU A 57 8.65 23.62 2.03
CA LEU A 57 7.83 22.67 2.74
C LEU A 57 8.68 22.10 3.84
N SER A 58 8.24 22.31 5.07
CA SER A 58 8.80 21.59 6.19
C SER A 58 8.58 20.08 5.97
N PRO A 59 9.42 19.22 6.56
CA PRO A 59 9.31 17.77 6.41
C PRO A 59 7.90 17.24 6.72
N GLU A 60 7.21 17.87 7.66
CA GLU A 60 5.85 17.51 8.07
C GLU A 60 4.84 17.79 6.94
N ASN A 61 4.92 18.97 6.34
CA ASN A 61 4.01 19.36 5.26
C ASN A 61 4.25 18.54 3.98
N LEU A 62 5.49 18.11 3.74
CA LEU A 62 5.81 17.17 2.66
C LEU A 62 5.16 15.80 2.91
N SER A 63 5.25 15.28 4.14
CA SER A 63 4.63 14.01 4.53
C SER A 63 3.11 14.04 4.33
N TYR A 64 2.44 15.12 4.77
CA TYR A 64 1.01 15.30 4.56
C TYR A 64 0.63 15.37 3.08
N SER A 65 1.43 16.06 2.26
CA SER A 65 1.17 16.18 0.82
C SER A 65 1.28 14.83 0.11
N VAL A 66 2.28 14.01 0.47
CA VAL A 66 2.44 12.64 -0.05
C VAL A 66 1.30 11.74 0.39
N PHE A 67 0.90 11.83 1.66
CA PHE A 67 -0.24 11.08 2.20
C PHE A 67 -1.54 11.43 1.49
N LEU A 68 -1.84 12.73 1.33
CA LEU A 68 -3.05 13.20 0.65
C LEU A 68 -3.08 12.73 -0.80
N LYS A 69 -1.96 12.80 -1.51
CA LYS A 69 -1.85 12.27 -2.89
C LYS A 69 -2.19 10.78 -2.95
N ASP A 70 -1.56 9.95 -2.11
CA ASP A 70 -1.81 8.51 -2.06
C ASP A 70 -3.28 8.15 -1.78
N LYS A 71 -3.97 8.96 -0.94
CA LYS A 71 -5.37 8.71 -0.58
C LYS A 71 -6.39 9.29 -1.56
N LEU A 72 -6.07 10.38 -2.25
CA LEU A 72 -6.99 11.08 -3.16
C LEU A 72 -6.90 10.57 -4.61
N ASP A 73 -5.78 10.00 -5.05
CA ASP A 73 -5.60 9.44 -6.40
C ASP A 73 -6.31 8.08 -6.63
N LYS A 74 -7.24 7.68 -5.75
CA LYS A 74 -8.02 6.43 -5.85
C LYS A 74 -9.32 6.54 -6.68
N ASN A 75 -9.38 7.44 -7.67
CA ASN A 75 -10.49 7.52 -8.63
C ASN A 75 -10.19 6.72 -9.90
#